data_AF-A0A0E0IQE0-F1
#
_entry.id   AF-A0A0E0IQE0-F1
#
_cell.length_a   1.000
_cell.length_b   1.000
_cell.length_c   1.000
_cell.angle_alpha   90.00
_cell.angle_beta   90.00
_cell.angle_gamma   90.00
#
_symmetry.space_group_name_H-M   'P 1'
#
loop_
_entity.id
_entity.type
_entity.pdbx_description
1 polymer ?
#
loop_
_entity_poly.entity_id
_entity_poly.type
_entity_poly.pdbx_seq_one_letter_code
_entity_poly.pdbx_strand_id
1 'polypeptide(L)'
;MAGSGVLEVHLVDAKGLTGNDFLGEIGASYLDPRPSAVRRRRGRSSSISSAFLSCAGKIDPYVVVQYRSQERKSSVARDQGKNPSWNEVFKFQINSTAATGQHKLFLRLMDHDTFSRDDFLGEATINVTDLISLGMEHGTWEMSESKHRVVLADKTYHGEIRVSLTFTASAKAQDHAEQVGGWAHSFRQ
;
A
#
# COMPACT_ATOMS: atom_id res chain seq x y z
N MET A 1 -14.84 21.95 -17.28
CA MET A 1 -14.36 20.81 -18.09
C MET A 1 -14.31 19.60 -17.18
N ALA A 2 -14.95 18.51 -17.56
CA ALA A 2 -14.89 17.28 -16.78
C ALA A 2 -13.99 16.31 -17.55
N GLY A 3 -12.79 16.12 -17.02
CA GLY A 3 -11.72 15.30 -17.60
C GLY A 3 -11.66 13.93 -16.94
N SER A 4 -11.28 12.91 -17.71
CA SER A 4 -10.87 11.60 -17.19
C SER A 4 -9.35 11.49 -17.16
N GLY A 5 -8.81 10.48 -16.50
CA GLY A 5 -7.37 10.24 -16.48
C GLY A 5 -7.00 8.98 -15.72
N VAL A 6 -5.70 8.76 -15.59
CA VAL A 6 -5.13 7.60 -14.89
C VAL A 6 -4.32 8.10 -13.71
N LEU A 7 -4.61 7.58 -12.52
CA LEU A 7 -3.77 7.71 -11.33
C LEU A 7 -2.87 6.48 -11.23
N GLU A 8 -1.58 6.71 -11.30
CA GLU A 8 -0.54 5.72 -11.07
C GLU A 8 0.00 5.86 -9.64
N VAL A 9 0.00 4.75 -8.90
CA VAL A 9 0.50 4.65 -7.53
C VAL A 9 1.73 3.76 -7.56
N HIS A 10 2.91 4.35 -7.33
CA HIS A 10 4.16 3.63 -7.24
C HIS A 10 4.39 3.29 -5.76
N LEU A 11 4.15 2.04 -5.41
CA LEU A 11 4.37 1.49 -4.08
C LEU A 11 5.84 1.07 -3.94
N VAL A 12 6.58 1.73 -3.06
CA VAL A 12 8.04 1.52 -2.91
C VAL A 12 8.31 0.48 -1.81
N ASP A 13 8.23 0.90 -0.56
CA ASP A 13 8.46 0.06 0.62
C ASP A 13 7.74 0.59 1.85
N ALA A 14 7.79 -0.18 2.93
CA ALA A 14 7.42 0.26 4.25
C ALA A 14 8.55 0.01 5.25
N LYS A 15 8.58 0.79 6.33
CA LYS A 15 9.58 0.67 7.39
C LYS A 15 8.96 0.75 8.77
N GLY A 16 9.48 -0.10 9.66
CA GLY A 16 9.11 -0.08 11.06
C GLY A 16 7.69 -0.55 11.30
N LEU A 17 7.19 -1.48 10.47
CA LEU A 17 5.90 -2.10 10.69
C LEU A 17 5.89 -2.85 12.01
N THR A 18 4.86 -2.64 12.81
CA THR A 18 4.66 -3.36 14.07
C THR A 18 3.42 -4.22 13.94
N GLY A 19 3.62 -5.53 13.76
CA GLY A 19 2.60 -6.57 13.78
C GLY A 19 2.52 -7.26 15.13
N ASN A 20 1.41 -7.95 15.35
CA ASN A 20 1.10 -8.71 16.56
C ASN A 20 1.44 -10.20 16.40
N ASP A 21 2.59 -10.51 15.82
CA ASP A 21 3.10 -11.88 15.61
C ASP A 21 3.79 -12.44 16.88
N PHE A 22 3.44 -11.89 18.05
CA PHE A 22 3.58 -12.62 19.31
C PHE A 22 2.48 -13.70 19.34
N LEU A 23 2.82 -14.87 18.77
CA LEU A 23 2.14 -16.14 18.98
C LEU A 23 1.54 -16.21 20.40
N GLY A 24 0.26 -16.56 20.44
CA GLY A 24 -0.56 -16.58 21.64
C GLY A 24 0.08 -17.27 22.85
N GLU A 25 -0.40 -16.88 24.03
CA GLU A 25 -0.38 -17.70 25.25
C GLU A 25 0.85 -18.59 25.43
N ILE A 26 1.92 -18.02 25.98
CA ILE A 26 2.51 -18.70 27.13
C ILE A 26 1.98 -18.00 28.37
N GLY A 27 0.84 -18.50 28.83
CA GLY A 27 0.45 -18.42 30.23
C GLY A 27 1.54 -19.07 31.08
N ALA A 28 2.60 -18.32 31.39
CA ALA A 28 3.54 -18.64 32.45
C ALA A 28 3.00 -18.10 33.79
N SER A 29 1.73 -18.39 34.08
CA SER A 29 1.21 -18.37 35.44
C SER A 29 1.42 -19.76 36.04
N TYR A 30 2.66 -20.14 36.38
CA TYR A 30 2.93 -21.08 37.47
C TYR A 30 4.42 -21.11 37.81
N LEU A 31 4.70 -21.02 39.11
CA LEU A 31 5.96 -21.27 39.82
C LEU A 31 6.99 -20.14 39.83
N ASP A 32 6.68 -19.14 40.67
CA ASP A 32 7.68 -18.62 41.60
C ASP A 32 7.90 -19.66 42.73
N PRO A 33 9.13 -20.15 42.91
CA PRO A 33 9.61 -20.35 44.25
C PRO A 33 11.02 -19.77 44.42
N ARG A 34 11.09 -18.60 45.06
CA ARG A 34 12.11 -18.12 46.03
C ARG A 34 13.55 -18.63 45.82
N PRO A 35 14.54 -17.76 45.55
CA PRO A 35 15.92 -18.17 45.63
C PRO A 35 16.42 -18.13 47.08
N SER A 36 16.86 -19.28 47.59
CA SER A 36 17.82 -19.35 48.69
C SER A 36 19.12 -20.00 48.18
N ALA A 37 20.14 -19.15 48.06
CA ALA A 37 21.56 -19.41 48.28
C ALA A 37 22.42 -20.20 47.25
N VAL A 38 23.63 -19.62 47.04
CA VAL A 38 24.95 -20.20 46.67
C VAL A 38 25.39 -20.23 45.20
N ARG A 39 26.12 -19.16 44.86
CA ARG A 39 27.33 -19.00 44.02
C ARG A 39 28.01 -20.27 43.48
N ARG A 40 28.23 -20.32 42.15
CA ARG A 40 29.54 -20.65 41.51
C ARG A 40 29.68 -19.99 40.13
N ARG A 41 30.75 -19.19 39.95
CA ARG A 41 31.24 -18.75 38.64
C ARG A 41 31.88 -19.94 37.92
N ARG A 42 31.49 -20.20 36.67
CA ARG A 42 32.36 -20.72 35.60
C ARG A 42 31.82 -20.22 34.26
N GLY A 43 32.69 -19.57 33.49
CA GLY A 43 32.38 -19.09 32.17
C GLY A 43 32.06 -20.25 31.22
N ARG A 44 31.10 -20.01 30.33
CA ARG A 44 31.02 -20.67 29.04
C ARG A 44 30.40 -19.67 28.08
N SER A 45 31.25 -19.16 27.19
CA SER A 45 30.81 -18.45 25.98
C SER A 45 29.81 -19.36 25.27
N SER A 46 28.53 -18.99 25.33
CA SER A 46 27.49 -19.60 24.52
C SER A 46 27.46 -18.76 23.26
N SER A 47 28.05 -19.30 22.19
CA SER A 47 27.72 -18.91 20.83
C SER A 47 26.20 -18.88 20.73
N ILE A 48 25.63 -17.68 20.69
CA ILE A 48 24.23 -17.51 20.33
C ILE A 48 24.19 -18.03 18.89
N SER A 49 23.63 -19.22 18.69
CA SER A 49 23.45 -19.76 17.34
C SER A 49 22.82 -18.67 16.50
N SER A 50 23.40 -18.38 15.34
CA SER A 50 22.87 -17.41 14.36
C SER A 50 21.42 -17.72 13.93
N ALA A 51 20.91 -18.92 14.24
CA ALA A 51 19.51 -19.30 14.14
C ALA A 51 18.58 -18.57 15.14
N PHE A 52 19.09 -18.04 16.26
CA PHE A 52 18.32 -17.21 17.21
C PHE A 52 18.28 -15.71 16.83
N LEU A 53 18.99 -15.30 15.77
CA LEU A 53 18.91 -13.93 15.22
C LEU A 53 18.05 -13.81 13.96
N SER A 54 17.46 -14.91 13.46
CA SER A 54 16.66 -14.90 12.22
C SER A 54 15.14 -14.94 12.43
N CYS A 55 14.66 -14.99 13.67
CA CYS A 55 13.23 -15.04 14.01
C CYS A 55 12.69 -13.68 14.51
N ALA A 56 13.13 -12.58 13.92
CA ALA A 56 12.52 -11.27 14.19
C ALA A 56 11.17 -11.18 13.45
N GLY A 57 10.13 -11.81 14.01
CA GLY A 57 8.71 -11.61 13.68
C GLY A 57 8.33 -11.87 12.23
N LYS A 58 7.79 -13.07 11.95
CA LYS A 58 7.31 -13.44 10.62
C LYS A 58 6.01 -12.68 10.31
N ILE A 59 6.15 -11.45 9.84
CA ILE A 59 5.10 -10.82 9.04
C ILE A 59 5.49 -10.94 7.56
N ASP A 60 4.52 -11.31 6.74
CA ASP A 60 4.56 -11.39 5.28
C ASP A 60 3.61 -10.32 4.72
N PRO A 61 4.00 -9.03 4.75
CA PRO A 61 3.07 -7.95 4.53
C PRO A 61 2.71 -7.76 3.05
N TYR A 62 1.46 -7.35 2.81
CA TYR A 62 0.98 -6.88 1.52
C TYR A 62 0.12 -5.63 1.71
N VAL A 63 -0.05 -4.86 0.63
CA VAL A 63 -0.81 -3.60 0.65
C VAL A 63 -2.03 -3.73 -0.23
N VAL A 64 -3.18 -3.39 0.34
CA VAL A 64 -4.42 -3.15 -0.39
C VAL A 64 -4.51 -1.66 -0.71
N VAL A 65 -4.35 -1.33 -1.99
CA VAL A 65 -4.43 0.03 -2.52
C VAL A 65 -5.85 0.25 -3.03
N GLN A 66 -6.57 1.18 -2.41
CA GLN A 66 -7.95 1.47 -2.75
C GLN A 66 -8.13 2.93 -3.13
N TYR A 67 -8.70 3.14 -4.31
CA TYR A 67 -9.16 4.43 -4.77
C TYR A 67 -10.61 4.30 -5.23
N ARG A 68 -11.52 4.92 -4.48
CA ARG A 68 -12.97 4.78 -4.69
C ARG A 68 -13.42 3.31 -4.63
N SER A 69 -14.14 2.86 -5.66
CA SER A 69 -14.60 1.49 -5.83
C SER A 69 -13.54 0.56 -6.43
N GLN A 70 -12.38 1.08 -6.82
CA GLN A 70 -11.30 0.28 -7.38
C GLN A 70 -10.33 -0.12 -6.27
N GLU A 71 -10.10 -1.43 -6.17
CA GLU A 71 -9.13 -2.02 -5.25
C GLU A 71 -8.07 -2.81 -6.04
N ARG A 72 -6.82 -2.71 -5.61
CA ARG A 72 -5.68 -3.49 -6.10
C ARG A 72 -4.88 -3.98 -4.91
N LYS A 73 -4.24 -5.14 -5.04
CA LYS A 73 -3.39 -5.73 -4.00
C LYS A 73 -1.98 -5.89 -4.52
N SER A 74 -1.00 -5.62 -3.68
CA SER A 74 0.39 -5.92 -3.97
C SER A 74 0.68 -7.40 -3.89
N SER A 75 1.86 -7.79 -4.34
CA SER A 75 2.45 -9.06 -3.94
C SER A 75 2.69 -9.10 -2.41
N VAL A 76 2.73 -10.32 -1.89
CA VAL A 76 3.08 -10.58 -0.49
C VAL A 76 4.61 -10.54 -0.36
N ALA A 77 5.12 -9.65 0.50
CA ALA A 77 6.54 -9.48 0.74
C ALA A 77 7.08 -10.55 1.71
N ARG A 78 7.13 -11.80 1.23
CA ARG A 78 7.55 -12.95 2.01
C ARG A 78 8.99 -12.81 2.52
N ASP A 79 9.20 -13.20 3.78
CA ASP A 79 10.51 -13.20 4.45
C ASP A 79 11.17 -11.80 4.55
N GLN A 80 10.42 -10.72 4.35
CA GLN A 80 10.93 -9.34 4.48
C GLN A 80 10.58 -8.68 5.82
N GLY A 81 9.66 -9.26 6.58
CA GLY A 81 9.33 -8.82 7.94
C GLY A 81 8.89 -7.35 8.01
N LYS A 82 9.45 -6.61 8.97
CA LYS A 82 9.05 -5.23 9.32
C LYS A 82 9.47 -4.15 8.33
N ASN A 83 10.23 -4.51 7.30
CA ASN A 83 10.80 -3.59 6.32
C ASN A 83 10.58 -4.09 4.87
N PRO A 84 9.33 -4.34 4.45
CA PRO A 84 9.04 -4.92 3.14
C PRO A 84 9.26 -3.92 2.00
N SER A 85 9.67 -4.44 0.85
CA SER A 85 9.78 -3.74 -0.41
C SER A 85 8.94 -4.43 -1.48
N TRP A 86 8.16 -3.63 -2.22
CA TRP A 86 7.28 -4.11 -3.29
C TRP A 86 7.75 -3.61 -4.66
N ASN A 87 8.05 -2.30 -4.78
CA ASN A 87 8.40 -1.66 -6.05
C ASN A 87 7.38 -1.95 -7.17
N GLU A 88 6.09 -1.83 -6.83
CA GLU A 88 4.97 -2.14 -7.71
C GLU A 88 4.23 -0.88 -8.15
N VAL A 89 3.63 -0.90 -9.34
CA VAL A 89 2.85 0.22 -9.87
C VAL A 89 1.40 -0.21 -10.09
N PHE A 90 0.47 0.51 -9.48
CA PHE A 90 -0.97 0.31 -9.64
C PHE A 90 -1.59 1.45 -10.44
N LYS A 91 -2.52 1.12 -11.34
CA LYS A 91 -3.23 2.11 -12.16
C LYS A 91 -4.72 2.12 -11.83
N PHE A 92 -5.25 3.32 -11.61
CA PHE A 92 -6.66 3.57 -11.29
C PHE A 92 -7.27 4.53 -12.30
N GLN A 93 -8.42 4.16 -12.85
CA GLN A 93 -9.15 5.01 -13.80
C GLN A 93 -9.94 6.08 -13.05
N ILE A 94 -9.81 7.33 -13.47
CA ILE A 94 -10.57 8.47 -12.93
C ILE A 94 -11.54 8.95 -13.99
N ASN A 95 -12.84 8.90 -13.67
CA ASN A 95 -13.89 9.32 -14.59
C ASN A 95 -14.33 10.75 -14.32
N SER A 96 -14.80 11.40 -15.38
CA SER A 96 -15.29 12.79 -15.46
C SER A 96 -16.28 13.19 -14.36
N THR A 97 -17.28 12.37 -14.04
CA THR A 97 -18.28 12.64 -12.98
C THR A 97 -17.69 12.58 -11.57
N ALA A 98 -16.54 11.95 -11.46
CA ALA A 98 -15.86 11.73 -10.21
C ALA A 98 -14.72 12.75 -10.05
N ALA A 99 -14.47 13.67 -10.99
CA ALA A 99 -13.47 14.72 -10.81
C ALA A 99 -13.83 15.70 -9.68
N THR A 100 -15.13 15.92 -9.44
CA THR A 100 -15.64 16.86 -8.45
C THR A 100 -15.79 16.19 -7.08
N GLY A 101 -14.89 16.50 -6.14
CA GLY A 101 -14.99 16.05 -4.75
C GLY A 101 -13.62 15.89 -4.09
N GLN A 102 -13.62 15.50 -2.82
CA GLN A 102 -12.40 15.09 -2.13
C GLN A 102 -11.96 13.71 -2.62
N HIS A 103 -10.71 13.60 -3.06
CA HIS A 103 -10.12 12.36 -3.52
C HIS A 103 -9.14 11.83 -2.48
N LYS A 104 -9.43 10.64 -1.97
CA LYS A 104 -8.59 9.95 -0.98
C LYS A 104 -8.13 8.61 -1.55
N LEU A 105 -6.84 8.35 -1.42
CA LEU A 105 -6.21 7.06 -1.67
C LEU A 105 -5.99 6.39 -0.31
N PHE A 106 -6.48 5.16 -0.15
CA PHE A 106 -6.30 4.36 1.05
C PHE A 106 -5.28 3.26 0.77
N LEU A 107 -4.31 3.14 1.67
CA LEU A 107 -3.27 2.11 1.66
C LEU A 107 -3.44 1.29 2.94
N ARG A 108 -4.07 0.12 2.85
CA ARG A 108 -4.24 -0.79 4.00
C ARG A 108 -3.13 -1.83 3.98
N LEU A 109 -2.31 -1.86 5.02
CA LEU A 109 -1.24 -2.83 5.21
C LEU A 109 -1.80 -4.01 5.97
N MET A 110 -1.57 -5.19 5.42
CA MET A 110 -2.06 -6.48 5.91
C MET A 110 -0.89 -7.44 6.05
N ASP A 111 -0.97 -8.36 6.99
CA ASP A 111 -0.06 -9.49 7.13
C ASP A 111 -0.71 -10.74 6.55
N HIS A 112 -0.02 -11.45 5.64
CA HIS A 112 -0.57 -12.64 5.02
C HIS A 112 -0.26 -13.89 5.85
N ASP A 113 -1.31 -14.55 6.32
CA ASP A 113 -1.20 -15.79 7.06
C ASP A 113 -1.67 -16.99 6.25
N THR A 114 -0.89 -18.08 6.25
CA THR A 114 -1.25 -19.29 5.50
C THR A 114 -2.36 -20.10 6.18
N PHE A 115 -2.47 -20.03 7.51
CA PHE A 115 -3.36 -20.88 8.31
C PHE A 115 -4.36 -20.09 9.18
N SER A 116 -4.25 -18.78 9.21
CA SER A 116 -5.12 -17.84 9.95
C SER A 116 -5.74 -16.82 9.00
N ARG A 117 -6.57 -15.93 9.55
CA ARG A 117 -7.03 -14.74 8.82
C ARG A 117 -5.89 -13.75 8.76
N ASP A 118 -5.73 -13.10 7.62
CA ASP A 118 -4.76 -12.01 7.44
C ASP A 118 -4.98 -10.90 8.48
N ASP A 119 -3.90 -10.50 9.15
CA ASP A 119 -3.93 -9.51 10.23
C ASP A 119 -3.78 -8.08 9.70
N PHE A 120 -4.51 -7.14 10.30
CA PHE A 120 -4.41 -5.73 9.93
C PHE A 120 -3.23 -5.06 10.63
N LEU A 121 -2.28 -4.55 9.85
CA LEU A 121 -1.07 -3.89 10.37
C LEU A 121 -1.24 -2.36 10.51
N GLY A 122 -2.16 -1.77 9.73
CA GLY A 122 -2.47 -0.35 9.77
C GLY A 122 -2.88 0.21 8.40
N GLU A 123 -3.23 1.48 8.38
CA GLU A 123 -3.64 2.19 7.17
C GLU A 123 -2.91 3.53 7.04
N ALA A 124 -2.61 3.92 5.80
CA ALA A 124 -2.26 5.29 5.44
C ALA A 124 -3.31 5.86 4.48
N THR A 125 -3.74 7.10 4.73
CA THR A 125 -4.64 7.85 3.83
C THR A 125 -3.89 9.01 3.20
N ILE A 126 -3.97 9.12 1.88
CA ILE A 126 -3.32 10.19 1.11
C ILE A 126 -4.40 11.00 0.38
N ASN A 127 -4.38 12.32 0.55
CA ASN A 127 -5.25 13.21 -0.22
C ASN A 127 -4.62 13.45 -1.60
N VAL A 128 -5.31 13.05 -2.65
CA VAL A 128 -4.84 13.16 -4.04
C VAL A 128 -5.65 14.19 -4.84
N THR A 129 -6.46 15.00 -4.16
CA THR A 129 -7.32 16.02 -4.79
C THR A 129 -6.51 17.03 -5.59
N ASP A 130 -5.43 17.56 -5.01
CA ASP A 130 -4.61 18.58 -5.66
C ASP A 130 -3.82 17.99 -6.83
N LEU A 131 -3.24 16.79 -6.67
CA LEU A 131 -2.57 16.03 -7.73
C LEU A 131 -3.48 15.86 -8.95
N ILE A 132 -4.73 15.43 -8.73
CA ILE A 132 -5.70 15.23 -9.80
C ILE A 132 -6.09 16.56 -10.43
N SER A 133 -6.36 17.59 -9.62
CA SER A 133 -6.79 18.90 -10.11
C SER A 133 -5.72 19.54 -10.99
N LEU A 134 -4.46 19.54 -10.52
CA LEU A 134 -3.32 20.07 -11.26
C LEU A 134 -3.04 19.28 -12.53
N GLY A 135 -3.10 17.95 -12.49
CA GLY A 135 -2.89 17.18 -13.72
C GLY A 135 -4.08 17.23 -14.70
N MET A 136 -5.31 17.54 -14.24
CA MET A 136 -6.41 17.87 -15.16
C MET A 136 -6.19 19.22 -15.85
N GLU A 137 -5.56 20.18 -15.18
CA GLU A 137 -5.24 21.50 -15.72
C GLU A 137 -4.01 21.47 -16.65
N HIS A 138 -2.96 20.76 -16.25
CA HIS A 138 -1.65 20.77 -16.90
C HIS A 138 -1.32 19.50 -17.70
N GLY A 139 -2.25 18.54 -17.77
CA GLY A 139 -2.09 17.28 -18.49
C GLY A 139 -1.47 16.15 -17.65
N THR A 140 -0.31 16.39 -17.05
CA THR A 140 0.32 15.44 -16.11
C THR A 140 0.82 16.16 -14.89
N TRP A 141 0.64 15.55 -13.71
CA TRP A 141 1.21 16.03 -12.46
C TRP A 141 1.78 14.86 -11.67
N GLU A 142 2.91 15.08 -11.01
CA GLU A 142 3.60 14.07 -10.21
C GLU A 142 3.84 14.59 -8.80
N MET A 143 3.70 13.70 -7.84
CA MET A 143 4.14 13.87 -6.47
C MET A 143 5.29 12.88 -6.23
N SER A 144 6.48 13.43 -5.97
CA SER A 144 7.69 12.66 -5.68
C SER A 144 7.48 11.70 -4.51
N GLU A 145 8.40 10.72 -4.39
CA GLU A 145 8.38 9.74 -3.31
C GLU A 145 8.24 10.40 -1.93
N SER A 146 7.10 10.14 -1.28
CA SER A 146 6.74 10.72 0.01
C SER A 146 6.44 9.64 1.04
N LYS A 147 6.79 9.95 2.28
CA LYS A 147 6.55 9.08 3.44
C LYS A 147 5.19 9.38 4.04
N HIS A 148 4.42 8.33 4.32
CA HIS A 148 3.12 8.41 4.96
C HIS A 148 3.10 7.55 6.21
N ARG A 149 2.52 8.10 7.29
CA ARG A 149 2.39 7.39 8.56
C ARG A 149 1.33 6.30 8.41
N VAL A 150 1.70 5.09 8.80
CA VAL A 150 0.78 3.96 8.95
C VAL A 150 0.24 4.01 10.37
N VAL A 151 -1.09 4.00 10.49
CA VAL A 151 -1.78 4.09 11.79
C VAL A 151 -2.85 3.03 11.94
N LEU A 152 -3.08 2.60 13.18
CA LEU A 152 -4.23 1.77 13.54
C LEU A 152 -5.50 2.62 13.72
N ALA A 153 -6.63 1.96 13.98
CA ALA A 153 -7.92 2.62 14.22
C ALA A 153 -7.92 3.57 15.43
N ASP A 154 -7.08 3.30 16.43
CA ASP A 154 -6.86 4.14 17.62
C ASP A 154 -5.88 5.30 17.36
N LYS A 155 -5.39 5.45 16.13
CA LYS A 155 -4.39 6.42 15.67
C LYS A 155 -2.96 6.17 16.19
N THR A 156 -2.70 5.00 16.75
CA THR A 156 -1.34 4.59 17.15
C THR A 156 -0.47 4.40 15.91
N TYR A 157 0.77 4.89 15.97
CA TYR A 157 1.73 4.82 14.87
C TYR A 157 2.35 3.42 14.75
N HIS A 158 2.27 2.83 13.55
CA HIS A 158 2.69 1.46 13.24
C HIS A 158 3.68 1.41 12.07
N GLY A 159 4.47 2.47 11.88
CA GLY A 159 5.49 2.56 10.84
C GLY A 159 5.15 3.57 9.74
N GLU A 160 5.95 3.54 8.68
CA GLU A 160 5.80 4.43 7.53
C GLU A 160 5.79 3.64 6.22
N ILE A 161 5.04 4.14 5.25
CA ILE A 161 4.97 3.62 3.88
C ILE A 161 5.42 4.70 2.91
N ARG A 162 6.19 4.32 1.89
CA ARG A 162 6.71 5.21 0.84
C ARG A 162 6.00 4.95 -0.47
N VAL A 163 5.46 6.02 -1.06
CA VAL A 163 4.84 5.99 -2.38
C VAL A 163 5.19 7.23 -3.18
N SER A 164 5.24 7.12 -4.51
CA SER A 164 5.10 8.27 -5.40
C SER A 164 3.80 8.14 -6.20
N LEU A 165 3.25 9.27 -6.62
CA LEU A 165 1.95 9.33 -7.28
C LEU A 165 2.05 10.16 -8.55
N THR A 166 1.49 9.64 -9.64
CA THR A 166 1.43 10.36 -10.91
C THR A 166 0.01 10.34 -11.43
N PHE A 167 -0.49 11.49 -11.86
CA PHE A 167 -1.77 11.57 -12.55
C PHE A 167 -1.56 12.09 -13.97
N THR A 168 -2.16 11.39 -14.94
CA THR A 168 -2.16 11.78 -16.35
C THR A 168 -3.59 11.90 -16.85
N ALA A 169 -3.98 13.09 -17.29
CA ALA A 169 -5.27 13.36 -17.90
C ALA A 169 -5.37 12.66 -19.26
N SER A 170 -6.51 12.05 -19.52
CA SER A 170 -6.87 11.55 -20.85
C SER A 170 -7.38 12.72 -21.66
N ALA A 171 -6.69 13.05 -22.76
CA ALA A 171 -7.28 13.93 -23.78
C ALA A 171 -8.60 13.30 -24.26
N LYS A 172 -9.66 14.10 -24.40
CA LYS A 172 -10.87 13.62 -25.07
C LYS A 172 -10.50 13.33 -26.52
N ALA A 173 -10.59 12.08 -26.95
CA ALA A 173 -10.70 11.77 -28.37
C ALA A 173 -11.97 12.47 -28.87
N GLN A 174 -11.80 13.56 -29.58
CA GLN A 174 -12.86 14.22 -30.30
C GLN A 174 -13.06 13.39 -31.57
N ASP A 175 -14.01 12.45 -31.55
CA ASP A 175 -14.54 11.82 -32.76
C ASP A 175 -15.23 12.91 -33.59
N HIS A 176 -14.43 13.67 -34.34
CA HIS A 176 -14.90 14.47 -35.45
C HIS A 176 -15.14 13.49 -36.61
N ALA A 177 -16.25 12.74 -36.52
CA ALA A 177 -16.83 12.10 -37.70
C ALA A 177 -17.35 13.23 -38.60
N GLU A 178 -16.44 13.79 -39.38
CA GLU A 178 -16.74 14.63 -40.51
C GLU A 178 -17.54 13.75 -41.49
N GLN A 179 -18.87 13.80 -41.39
CA GLN A 179 -19.75 13.27 -42.40
C GLN A 179 -19.70 14.21 -43.61
N VAL A 180 -18.58 14.19 -44.32
CA VAL A 180 -18.43 14.84 -45.62
C VAL A 180 -19.21 14.01 -46.63
N GLY A 181 -20.14 14.69 -47.30
CA GLY A 181 -21.13 14.10 -48.18
C GLY A 181 -20.56 13.30 -49.35
N GLY A 182 -21.34 12.32 -49.77
CA GLY A 182 -21.16 11.57 -51.01
C GLY A 182 -22.51 11.11 -51.53
N TRP A 183 -23.40 12.06 -51.88
CA TRP A 183 -24.57 11.75 -52.69
C TRP A 183 -24.09 11.45 -54.12
N ALA A 184 -23.78 10.18 -54.39
CA ALA A 184 -23.55 9.73 -55.76
C ALA A 184 -24.90 9.52 -56.45
N HIS A 185 -25.36 10.55 -57.16
CA HIS A 185 -26.29 10.39 -58.26
C HIS A 185 -25.73 9.37 -59.25
N SER A 186 -26.53 8.37 -59.63
CA SER A 186 -26.30 7.63 -60.86
C SER A 186 -27.58 7.66 -61.69
N PHE A 187 -27.58 8.62 -62.62
CA PHE A 187 -28.39 8.60 -63.83
C PHE A 187 -27.69 7.70 -64.88
N ARG A 188 -28.52 7.07 -65.74
CA ARG A 188 -28.28 6.37 -67.02
C ARG A 188 -28.47 4.84 -66.94
N GLN A 189 -29.22 4.19 -67.85
CA GLN A 189 -30.06 4.58 -68.99
C GLN A 189 -31.28 3.66 -69.01
#